data_AF-A0A1I7U3C1-F1
#
_entry.id   AF-A0A1I7U3C1-F1
#
_cell.length_a   1.000
_cell.length_b   1.000
_cell.length_c   1.000
_cell.angle_alpha   90.00
_cell.angle_beta   90.00
_cell.angle_gamma   90.00
#
_symmetry.space_group_name_H-M   'P 1'
#
loop_
_entity.id
_entity.type
_entity.pdbx_description
1 polymer ?
#
loop_
_entity_poly.entity_id
_entity_poly.type
_entity_poly.pdbx_seq_one_letter_code
_entity_poly.pdbx_strand_id
1 'polypeptide(L)'
;MRVDKPIGTWLLYWPCTWSIAMATPAGQIPSIYMLSLFGAGAFLMRSAGCVINDLWDKDFDKKVERTKLRPLACGSLNEKQAVGLLAGLLSSSLAILMQLNWFSVAVGASSMALVVGYPLAKRYTYWPQFILG
;
A
#
# COMPACT_ATOMS: atom_id res chain seq x y z
N MET A 1 8.66 8.48 -2.55
CA MET A 1 7.84 7.87 -1.47
C MET A 1 7.27 8.98 -0.61
N ARG A 2 6.03 8.85 -0.10
CA ARG A 2 5.41 9.89 0.75
C ARG A 2 5.70 9.63 2.23
N VAL A 3 6.98 9.57 2.59
CA VAL A 3 7.43 9.28 3.96
C VAL A 3 7.01 10.39 4.93
N ASP A 4 6.91 11.63 4.43
CA ASP A 4 6.52 12.81 5.21
C ASP A 4 5.07 12.78 5.71
N LYS A 5 4.25 11.84 5.23
CA LYS A 5 2.84 11.68 5.63
C LYS A 5 2.58 10.24 6.09
N PRO A 6 3.05 9.86 7.29
CA PRO A 6 2.97 8.49 7.79
C PRO A 6 1.55 8.03 8.10
N ILE A 7 0.56 8.94 8.09
CA ILE A 7 -0.87 8.63 8.31
C ILE A 7 -1.30 7.42 7.47
N GLY A 8 -0.85 7.33 6.22
CA GLY A 8 -1.22 6.22 5.35
C GLY A 8 -0.70 4.87 5.83
N THR A 9 0.50 4.84 6.41
CA THR A 9 1.08 3.61 6.99
C THR A 9 0.37 3.24 8.28
N TRP A 10 0.08 4.23 9.13
CA TRP A 10 -0.68 4.01 10.37
C TRP A 10 -2.09 3.49 10.11
N LEU A 11 -2.76 3.98 9.06
CA LEU A 11 -4.09 3.50 8.67
C LEU A 11 -4.09 2.01 8.29
N LEU A 12 -3.02 1.50 7.70
CA LEU A 12 -2.88 0.05 7.44
C LEU A 12 -2.42 -0.71 8.70
N TYR A 13 -1.47 -0.15 9.44
CA TYR A 13 -0.85 -0.86 10.56
C TYR A 13 -1.79 -1.00 11.76
N TRP A 14 -2.58 0.03 12.07
CA TRP A 14 -3.42 0.06 13.27
C TRP A 14 -4.48 -1.05 13.28
N PRO A 15 -5.29 -1.28 12.24
CA PRO A 15 -6.21 -2.41 12.22
C PRO A 15 -5.50 -3.77 12.36
N CYS A 16 -4.30 -3.91 11.78
CA CYS A 16 -3.51 -5.13 11.90
C CYS A 16 -3.04 -5.37 13.34
N THR A 17 -2.58 -4.35 14.06
CA THR A 17 -2.16 -4.51 15.45
C THR A 17 -3.33 -4.89 16.36
N TRP A 18 -4.51 -4.29 16.15
CA TRP A 18 -5.74 -4.68 16.84
C TRP A 18 -6.12 -6.14 16.55
N SER A 19 -6.06 -6.56 15.29
CA SER A 19 -6.34 -7.94 14.92
C SER A 19 -5.37 -8.94 15.57
N ILE A 20 -4.07 -8.62 15.65
CA ILE A 20 -3.07 -9.47 16.30
C ILE A 20 -3.34 -9.52 17.81
N ALA A 21 -3.67 -8.39 18.43
CA ALA A 21 -4.00 -8.33 19.85
C ALA A 21 -5.25 -9.15 20.19
N MET A 22 -6.31 -9.07 19.37
CA MET A 22 -7.53 -9.86 19.54
C MET A 22 -7.30 -11.37 19.31
N ALA A 23 -6.37 -11.74 18.45
CA ALA A 23 -5.99 -13.13 18.22
C ALA A 23 -5.04 -13.69 19.30
N THR A 24 -4.49 -12.83 20.17
CA THR A 24 -3.55 -13.23 21.22
C THR A 24 -4.32 -13.80 22.42
N PRO A 25 -3.89 -14.93 23.01
CA PRO A 25 -4.53 -15.50 24.20
C PRO A 25 -4.57 -14.51 25.38
N ALA A 26 -5.63 -14.61 26.18
CA ALA A 26 -5.79 -13.75 27.36
C ALA A 26 -4.59 -13.86 28.31
N GLY A 27 -4.04 -12.72 28.70
CA GLY A 27 -2.87 -12.63 29.58
C GLY A 27 -1.51 -12.72 28.87
N GLN A 28 -1.48 -12.88 27.55
CA GLN A 28 -0.25 -12.85 26.76
C GLN A 28 -0.09 -11.54 25.99
N ILE A 29 1.16 -11.18 25.71
CA ILE A 29 1.50 -10.01 24.90
C ILE A 29 1.48 -10.41 23.42
N PRO A 30 0.97 -9.55 22.51
CA PRO A 30 0.97 -9.83 21.08
C PRO A 30 2.38 -10.13 20.56
N SER A 31 2.48 -11.08 19.64
CA SER A 31 3.77 -11.49 19.07
C SER A 31 4.50 -10.31 18.41
N ILE A 32 5.66 -9.95 18.97
CA ILE A 32 6.52 -8.88 18.45
C ILE A 32 6.95 -9.17 17.01
N TYR A 33 7.14 -10.44 16.66
CA TYR A 33 7.45 -10.87 15.30
C TYR A 33 6.32 -10.57 14.32
N MET A 34 5.07 -10.85 14.70
CA MET A 34 3.92 -10.51 13.84
C MET A 34 3.74 -8.99 13.74
N LEU A 35 3.88 -8.26 14.84
CA LEU A 35 3.82 -6.80 14.84
C LEU A 35 4.88 -6.19 13.92
N SER A 36 6.12 -6.69 13.95
CA SER A 36 7.19 -6.18 13.09
C SER A 36 6.97 -6.52 11.61
N LEU A 37 6.51 -7.73 11.28
CA LEU A 37 6.16 -8.11 9.91
C LEU A 37 5.04 -7.24 9.34
N PHE A 38 3.95 -7.05 10.08
CA PHE A 38 2.84 -6.20 9.64
C PHE A 38 3.21 -4.72 9.59
N GLY A 39 4.09 -4.24 10.48
CA GLY A 39 4.62 -2.87 10.44
C GLY A 39 5.46 -2.62 9.18
N ALA A 40 6.41 -3.52 8.89
CA ALA A 40 7.23 -3.46 7.69
C ALA A 40 6.37 -3.60 6.42
N GLY A 41 5.45 -4.56 6.40
CA GLY A 41 4.52 -4.79 5.30
C GLY A 41 3.64 -3.57 5.03
N ALA A 42 3.05 -2.97 6.06
CA ALA A 42 2.23 -1.76 5.92
C ALA A 42 3.03 -0.58 5.34
N PHE A 43 4.28 -0.39 5.79
CA PHE A 43 5.15 0.66 5.27
C PHE A 43 5.50 0.44 3.78
N LEU A 44 5.89 -0.78 3.42
CA LEU A 44 6.27 -1.13 2.06
C LEU A 44 5.07 -1.04 1.10
N MET A 45 3.93 -1.62 1.47
CA MET A 45 2.72 -1.60 0.64
C MET A 45 2.15 -0.19 0.50
N ARG A 46 2.19 0.64 1.57
CA ARG A 46 1.79 2.04 1.45
C ARG A 46 2.72 2.81 0.52
N SER A 47 4.02 2.57 0.61
CA SER A 47 5.01 3.18 -0.27
C SER A 47 4.79 2.77 -1.73
N ALA A 48 4.54 1.48 -1.98
CA ALA A 48 4.24 0.95 -3.31
C ALA A 48 2.96 1.58 -3.88
N GLY A 49 1.88 1.63 -3.10
CA GLY A 49 0.63 2.28 -3.50
C GLY A 49 0.80 3.77 -3.83
N CYS A 50 1.66 4.49 -3.11
CA CYS A 50 1.98 5.88 -3.47
C CYS A 50 2.69 5.98 -4.82
N VAL A 51 3.65 5.09 -5.11
CA VAL A 51 4.38 5.07 -6.39
C VAL A 51 3.44 4.71 -7.54
N ILE A 52 2.53 3.73 -7.36
CA ILE A 52 1.52 3.38 -8.36
C ILE A 52 0.61 4.58 -8.66
N ASN A 53 0.12 5.25 -7.62
CA ASN A 53 -0.71 6.44 -7.79
C ASN A 53 0.04 7.55 -8.53
N ASP A 54 1.30 7.83 -8.15
CA ASP A 54 2.09 8.87 -8.81
C ASP A 54 2.41 8.51 -10.28
N LEU A 55 2.55 7.21 -10.62
CA LEU A 55 2.72 6.73 -12.00
C LEU A 55 1.45 6.91 -12.85
N TRP A 56 0.29 6.58 -12.29
CA TRP A 56 -0.99 6.65 -13.02
C TRP A 56 -1.57 8.06 -13.09
N ASP A 57 -1.36 8.88 -12.06
CA ASP A 57 -1.89 10.22 -11.99
C ASP A 57 -0.95 11.26 -12.64
N LYS A 58 0.21 10.87 -13.19
CA LYS A 58 1.26 11.80 -13.67
C LYS A 58 0.74 12.91 -14.60
N ASP A 59 -0.14 12.58 -15.53
CA ASP A 59 -0.63 13.52 -16.55
C ASP A 59 -1.75 14.43 -16.00
N PHE A 60 -2.48 13.95 -15.00
CA PHE A 60 -3.45 14.74 -14.26
C PHE A 60 -2.76 15.65 -13.25
N ASP A 61 -1.78 15.13 -12.52
CA ASP A 61 -1.03 15.86 -11.50
C ASP A 61 -0.29 17.06 -12.09
N LYS A 62 0.19 16.98 -13.33
CA LYS A 62 0.78 18.10 -14.09
C LYS A 62 -0.17 19.28 -14.28
N LYS A 63 -1.48 19.04 -14.38
CA LYS A 63 -2.51 20.05 -14.64
C LYS A 63 -3.04 20.70 -13.37
N VAL A 64 -2.66 20.19 -12.19
CA VAL A 64 -3.20 20.63 -10.90
C VAL A 64 -2.11 21.33 -10.10
N GLU A 65 -2.37 22.57 -9.70
CA GLU A 65 -1.41 23.46 -9.02
C GLU A 65 -0.77 22.84 -7.77
N ARG A 66 -1.57 22.09 -6.99
CA ARG A 66 -1.12 21.44 -5.76
C ARG A 66 -0.16 20.27 -6.01
N THR A 67 -0.20 19.64 -7.18
CA THR A 67 0.46 18.36 -7.47
C THR A 67 1.46 18.42 -8.62
N LYS A 68 1.53 19.56 -9.32
CA LYS A 68 2.46 19.79 -10.44
C LYS A 68 3.94 19.60 -10.08
N LEU A 69 4.29 19.79 -8.80
CA LEU A 69 5.66 19.64 -8.29
C LEU A 69 6.02 18.20 -7.87
N ARG A 70 5.10 17.23 -8.00
CA ARG A 70 5.42 15.83 -7.69
C ARG A 70 6.54 15.33 -8.60
N PRO A 71 7.49 14.50 -8.11
CA PRO A 71 8.69 14.12 -8.87
C PRO A 71 8.43 13.52 -10.26
N LEU A 72 7.39 12.68 -10.37
CA LEU A 72 6.97 12.10 -11.65
C LEU A 72 6.19 13.10 -12.53
N ALA A 73 5.48 14.05 -11.94
CA ALA A 73 4.73 15.07 -12.67
C ALA A 73 5.65 16.16 -13.25
N CYS A 74 6.65 16.62 -12.48
CA CYS A 74 7.61 17.62 -12.92
C CYS A 74 8.79 17.04 -13.74
N GLY A 75 8.85 15.71 -13.89
CA GLY A 75 9.88 15.01 -14.68
C GLY A 75 11.25 14.92 -14.01
N SER A 76 11.35 15.25 -12.71
CA SER A 76 12.62 15.13 -11.96
C SER A 76 12.99 13.67 -11.66
N LEU A 77 12.03 12.75 -11.74
CA LEU A 77 12.25 11.31 -11.59
C LEU A 77 11.81 10.57 -12.87
N ASN A 78 12.66 9.70 -13.38
CA ASN A 78 12.35 8.92 -14.58
C ASN A 78 11.33 7.81 -14.26
N GLU A 79 10.38 7.58 -15.16
CA GLU A 79 9.36 6.52 -15.02
C GLU A 79 10.00 5.15 -14.85
N LYS A 80 11.11 4.87 -15.55
CA LYS A 80 11.85 3.61 -15.40
C LYS A 80 12.40 3.42 -13.98
N GLN A 81 12.85 4.50 -13.34
CA GLN A 81 13.33 4.46 -11.96
C GLN A 81 12.19 4.24 -10.98
N ALA A 82 11.04 4.88 -11.20
CA ALA A 82 9.83 4.64 -10.40
C ALA A 82 9.34 3.19 -10.50
N VAL A 83 9.36 2.60 -11.70
CA VAL A 83 9.00 1.19 -11.90
C VAL A 83 10.02 0.26 -11.22
N GLY A 84 11.31 0.54 -11.32
CA GLY A 84 12.34 -0.23 -10.59
C GLY A 84 12.15 -0.17 -9.07
N LEU A 85 11.84 1.01 -8.53
CA LEU A 85 11.52 1.18 -7.11
C LEU A 85 10.25 0.41 -6.72
N LEU A 86 9.21 0.48 -7.54
CA LEU A 86 7.96 -0.24 -7.33
C LEU A 86 8.20 -1.76 -7.30
N ALA A 87 8.99 -2.28 -8.23
CA ALA A 87 9.34 -3.70 -8.28
C ALA A 87 10.10 -4.14 -7.01
N GLY A 88 11.01 -3.32 -6.50
CA GLY A 88 11.70 -3.56 -5.23
C GLY A 88 10.73 -3.62 -4.05
N LEU A 89 9.85 -2.61 -3.91
CA LEU A 89 8.87 -2.55 -2.82
C LEU A 89 7.89 -3.73 -2.84
N LEU A 90 7.38 -4.08 -4.01
CA LEU A 90 6.45 -5.21 -4.16
C LEU A 90 7.15 -6.55 -3.89
N SER A 91 8.39 -6.73 -4.38
CA SER A 91 9.19 -7.94 -4.10
C SER A 91 9.46 -8.11 -2.60
N SER A 92 9.87 -7.04 -1.91
CA SER A 92 10.08 -7.08 -0.46
C SER A 92 8.79 -7.37 0.31
N SER A 93 7.67 -6.79 -0.13
CA SER A 93 6.37 -7.06 0.50
C SER A 93 5.88 -8.49 0.26
N LEU A 94 6.15 -9.05 -0.93
CA LEU A 94 5.85 -10.44 -1.24
C LEU A 94 6.69 -11.39 -0.37
N ALA A 95 7.96 -11.06 -0.13
CA ALA A 95 8.81 -11.83 0.78
C ALA A 95 8.28 -11.81 2.23
N ILE A 96 7.64 -10.73 2.67
CA ILE A 96 6.94 -10.68 3.97
C ILE A 96 5.68 -11.56 3.93
N LEU A 97 4.88 -11.46 2.86
CA LEU A 97 3.66 -12.27 2.71
C LEU A 97 3.96 -13.77 2.74
N MET A 98 5.04 -14.21 2.09
CA MET A 98 5.46 -15.61 2.07
C MET A 98 5.96 -16.15 3.42
N GLN A 99 6.24 -15.28 4.41
CA GLN A 99 6.53 -15.71 5.78
C GLN A 99 5.26 -16.03 6.59
N LEU A 100 4.08 -15.71 6.06
CA LEU A 100 2.79 -16.03 6.68
C LEU A 100 2.30 -17.42 6.24
N ASN A 101 1.22 -17.89 6.86
CA ASN A 101 0.60 -19.16 6.48
C ASN A 101 -0.08 -19.07 5.10
N TRP A 102 -0.26 -20.23 4.44
CA TRP A 102 -0.84 -20.30 3.09
C TRP A 102 -2.24 -19.73 2.98
N PHE A 103 -3.03 -19.78 4.05
CA PHE A 103 -4.36 -19.16 4.08
C PHE A 103 -4.24 -17.63 3.99
N SER A 104 -3.37 -17.01 4.79
CA SER A 104 -3.08 -15.57 4.72
C SER A 104 -2.52 -15.16 3.37
N VAL A 105 -1.67 -16.00 2.75
CA VAL A 105 -1.15 -15.77 1.39
C VAL A 105 -2.30 -15.77 0.37
N ALA A 106 -3.19 -16.74 0.43
CA ALA A 106 -4.35 -16.84 -0.48
C ALA A 106 -5.30 -15.64 -0.32
N VAL A 107 -5.63 -15.26 0.92
CA VAL A 107 -6.46 -14.08 1.21
C VAL A 107 -5.76 -12.81 0.74
N GLY A 108 -4.47 -12.64 1.03
CA GLY A 108 -3.67 -11.51 0.56
C GLY A 108 -3.66 -11.40 -0.96
N ALA A 109 -3.42 -12.52 -1.66
CA ALA A 109 -3.47 -12.56 -3.12
C ALA A 109 -4.87 -12.20 -3.67
N SER A 110 -5.94 -12.71 -3.05
CA SER A 110 -7.30 -12.39 -3.47
C SER A 110 -7.65 -10.90 -3.33
N SER A 111 -7.08 -10.21 -2.33
CA SER A 111 -7.29 -8.78 -2.10
C SER A 111 -6.78 -7.90 -3.25
N MET A 112 -5.83 -8.39 -4.06
CA MET A 112 -5.33 -7.67 -5.23
C MET A 112 -6.44 -7.36 -6.23
N ALA A 113 -7.50 -8.17 -6.29
CA ALA A 113 -8.67 -7.89 -7.13
C ALA A 113 -9.33 -6.56 -6.74
N LEU A 114 -9.45 -6.25 -5.45
CA LEU A 114 -10.00 -4.99 -4.95
C LEU A 114 -9.04 -3.83 -5.22
N VAL A 115 -7.74 -4.04 -4.99
CA VAL A 115 -6.70 -3.02 -5.23
C VAL A 115 -6.67 -2.57 -6.68
N VAL A 116 -6.78 -3.52 -7.63
CA VAL A 116 -6.86 -3.23 -9.07
C VAL A 116 -8.25 -2.72 -9.47
N GLY A 117 -9.30 -3.16 -8.78
CA GLY A 117 -10.67 -2.73 -9.01
C GLY A 117 -10.93 -1.26 -8.70
N TYR A 118 -10.38 -0.72 -7.61
CA TYR A 118 -10.59 0.69 -7.21
C TYR A 118 -10.22 1.73 -8.30
N PRO A 119 -9.03 1.67 -8.92
CA PRO A 119 -8.63 2.55 -10.02
C PRO A 119 -9.54 2.44 -11.25
N LEU A 120 -9.98 1.22 -11.59
CA LEU A 120 -10.93 1.00 -12.68
C LEU A 120 -12.29 1.61 -12.33
N ALA A 121 -12.74 1.46 -11.10
CA ALA A 121 -13.99 2.04 -10.65
C ALA A 121 -13.99 3.58 -10.69
N LYS A 122 -12.86 4.25 -10.44
CA LYS A 122 -12.76 5.70 -10.65
C LYS A 122 -13.03 6.12 -12.10
N ARG A 123 -12.77 5.24 -13.07
CA ARG A 123 -12.90 5.54 -14.50
C ARG A 123 -14.27 5.18 -15.05
N TYR A 124 -14.92 4.15 -14.50
CA TYR A 124 -16.18 3.63 -15.03
C TYR A 124 -17.40 3.88 -14.13
N THR A 125 -17.20 4.23 -12.86
CA THR A 125 -18.27 4.39 -11.89
C THR A 125 -18.16 5.72 -11.14
N TYR A 126 -19.29 6.25 -10.68
CA TYR A 126 -19.31 7.47 -9.85
C TYR A 126 -19.08 7.17 -8.36
N TRP A 127 -18.97 5.89 -7.97
CA TRP A 127 -18.98 5.44 -6.57
C TRP A 127 -17.68 4.70 -6.19
N PRO A 128 -16.48 5.22 -6.50
CA PRO A 128 -15.22 4.53 -6.21
C PRO A 128 -14.97 4.34 -4.72
N GLN A 129 -15.65 5.11 -3.85
CA GLN A 129 -15.51 4.99 -2.40
C GLN A 129 -16.05 3.67 -1.86
N PHE A 130 -17.07 3.09 -2.49
CA PHE A 130 -17.60 1.80 -2.07
C PHE A 130 -16.54 0.68 -2.19
N ILE A 131 -15.66 0.75 -3.19
CA ILE A 131 -14.57 -0.22 -3.37
C ILE A 131 -13.40 0.10 -2.44
N LEU A 132 -13.24 1.35 -2.02
CA LEU A 132 -12.15 1.77 -1.14
C LEU A 132 -12.35 1.28 0.30
N GLY A 133 -13.61 1.08 0.72
CA GLY A 133 -13.98 0.69 2.09
C GLY A 133 -14.66 1.82 2.84
#